data_AF-A0A536FZ26-F1
#
_entry.id   AF-A0A536FZ26-F1
#
_cell.length_a   1.000
_cell.length_b   1.000
_cell.length_c   1.000
_cell.angle_alpha   90.00
_cell.angle_beta   90.00
_cell.angle_gamma   90.00
#
_symmetry.space_group_name_H-M   'P 1'
#
loop_
_entity.id
_entity.type
_entity.pdbx_description
1 polymer ?
#
loop_
_entity_poly.entity_id
_entity_poly.type
_entity_poly.pdbx_seq_one_letter_code
_entity_poly.pdbx_strand_id
1 'polypeptide(L)'
;KAHDPDIDIELMITDSMGWTPILIKTVINEALIVAHDAGREQLNYKDWLAAADERSDGIKQPIRSWHRDDRRKTAYHEAAHAVVGRYVLTESRISKATIIRRGHALGMVVPKPKEERTSMFRRSIESWIMVSLAGHVVETRYLKDLSTGPSSDLSNATARAVFYVSQWAMGPTKLVVPLKLGELPPAPFVTAAHELLDQLYAETERLVLQKMTAVHYVARALIERDELIGDELEEVFQEAESVDPTLAQPFERKLLQFRTFAPLPAAQTMGEWQPKAASTAAAGTAVPQPAAELGPTGEGDVWPEPPAGWLDDPGMAWTPPTA
;
A
#
# COMPACT_ATOMS: atom_id res chain seq x y z
N LYS A 1 -35.81 -9.42 -4.87
CA LYS A 1 -34.34 -9.21 -4.91
C LYS A 1 -33.73 -10.60 -4.90
N ALA A 2 -33.05 -10.97 -5.98
CA ALA A 2 -32.42 -12.28 -6.12
C ALA A 2 -30.98 -12.07 -6.58
N HIS A 3 -30.09 -12.95 -6.16
CA HIS A 3 -28.74 -13.09 -6.70
C HIS A 3 -28.66 -14.44 -7.40
N ASP A 4 -27.71 -14.55 -8.32
CA ASP A 4 -27.31 -15.81 -8.92
C ASP A 4 -27.01 -16.83 -7.79
N PRO A 5 -27.63 -18.02 -7.77
CA PRO A 5 -27.36 -19.02 -6.74
C PRO A 5 -25.90 -19.47 -6.71
N ASP A 6 -25.18 -19.33 -7.82
CA ASP A 6 -23.78 -19.72 -7.96
C ASP A 6 -22.81 -18.54 -7.80
N ILE A 7 -23.29 -17.39 -7.30
CA ILE A 7 -22.41 -16.24 -7.02
C ILE A 7 -21.36 -16.61 -5.96
N ASP A 8 -20.09 -16.34 -6.26
CA ASP A 8 -19.01 -16.58 -5.31
C ASP A 8 -19.04 -15.52 -4.19
N ILE A 9 -19.58 -15.94 -3.04
CA ILE A 9 -19.69 -15.11 -1.84
C ILE A 9 -18.32 -14.80 -1.24
N GLU A 10 -17.33 -15.69 -1.36
CA GLU A 10 -15.98 -15.47 -0.82
C GLU A 10 -15.27 -14.35 -1.59
N LEU A 11 -15.48 -14.24 -2.90
CA LEU A 11 -15.01 -13.10 -3.68
C LEU A 11 -15.64 -11.78 -3.19
N MET A 12 -16.95 -11.78 -2.92
CA MET A 12 -17.63 -10.58 -2.40
C MET A 12 -17.13 -10.19 -1.00
N ILE A 13 -16.88 -11.15 -0.11
CA ILE A 13 -16.32 -10.91 1.22
C ILE A 13 -14.93 -10.30 1.10
N THR A 14 -14.06 -10.90 0.28
CA THR A 14 -12.69 -10.40 0.10
C THR A 14 -12.64 -9.03 -0.60
N ASP A 15 -13.61 -8.71 -1.47
CA ASP A 15 -13.74 -7.39 -2.09
C ASP A 15 -14.18 -6.28 -1.12
N SER A 16 -14.95 -6.66 -0.09
CA SER A 16 -15.61 -5.76 0.87
C SER A 16 -14.92 -5.67 2.24
N MET A 17 -13.69 -6.20 2.37
CA MET A 17 -12.90 -6.03 3.58
C MET A 17 -12.72 -4.54 3.93
N GLY A 18 -12.97 -4.20 5.20
CA GLY A 18 -12.93 -2.82 5.70
C GLY A 18 -14.13 -1.96 5.30
N TRP A 19 -15.15 -2.52 4.64
CA TRP A 19 -16.37 -1.76 4.31
C TRP A 19 -17.33 -1.71 5.49
N THR A 20 -17.97 -0.56 5.65
CA THR A 20 -19.05 -0.41 6.62
C THR A 20 -20.33 -1.13 6.15
N PRO A 21 -21.22 -1.56 7.06
CA PRO A 21 -22.48 -2.20 6.68
C PRO A 21 -23.34 -1.34 5.74
N ILE A 22 -23.26 -0.01 5.88
CA ILE A 22 -23.97 0.91 4.99
C ILE A 22 -23.38 0.89 3.57
N LEU A 23 -22.05 0.83 3.43
CA LEU A 23 -21.40 0.74 2.12
C LEU A 23 -21.76 -0.57 1.42
N ILE A 24 -21.71 -1.69 2.13
CA ILE A 24 -22.11 -3.01 1.58
C ILE A 24 -23.57 -2.95 1.09
N LYS A 25 -24.49 -2.44 1.91
CA LYS A 25 -25.91 -2.30 1.52
C LYS A 25 -26.08 -1.41 0.28
N THR A 26 -25.33 -0.32 0.19
CA THR A 26 -25.36 0.58 -0.97
C THR A 26 -24.90 -0.13 -2.23
N VAL A 27 -23.75 -0.80 -2.20
CA VAL A 27 -23.21 -1.53 -3.36
C VAL A 27 -24.16 -2.65 -3.80
N ILE A 28 -24.79 -3.38 -2.88
CA ILE A 28 -25.81 -4.40 -3.25
C ILE A 28 -26.99 -3.76 -4.00
N ASN A 29 -27.46 -2.59 -3.56
CA ASN A 29 -28.57 -1.91 -4.24
C ASN A 29 -28.17 -1.39 -5.62
N GLU A 30 -26.97 -0.83 -5.76
CA GLU A 30 -26.44 -0.38 -7.05
C GLU A 30 -26.22 -1.58 -7.99
N ALA A 31 -25.70 -2.70 -7.50
CA ALA A 31 -25.55 -3.93 -8.28
C ALA A 31 -26.89 -4.47 -8.79
N LEU A 32 -27.96 -4.38 -7.99
CA LEU A 32 -29.31 -4.74 -8.42
C LEU A 32 -29.83 -3.83 -9.54
N ILE A 33 -29.48 -2.54 -9.52
CA ILE A 33 -29.82 -1.59 -10.60
C ILE A 33 -29.05 -1.97 -11.87
N VAL A 34 -27.74 -2.26 -11.76
CA VAL A 34 -26.92 -2.71 -12.90
C VAL A 34 -27.50 -3.99 -13.53
N ALA A 35 -27.90 -4.96 -12.70
CA ALA A 35 -28.55 -6.18 -13.17
C ALA A 35 -29.88 -5.88 -13.88
N HIS A 36 -30.72 -5.03 -13.28
CA HIS A 36 -32.02 -4.64 -13.83
C HIS A 36 -31.89 -3.91 -15.18
N ASP A 37 -30.99 -2.94 -15.28
CA ASP A 37 -30.74 -2.18 -16.50
C ASP A 37 -30.21 -3.06 -17.64
N ALA A 38 -29.50 -4.14 -17.29
CA ALA A 38 -29.05 -5.16 -18.22
C ALA A 38 -30.11 -6.25 -18.52
N GLY A 39 -31.34 -6.10 -18.01
CA GLY A 39 -32.45 -7.03 -18.24
C GLY A 39 -32.32 -8.36 -17.49
N ARG A 40 -31.47 -8.46 -16.47
CA ARG A 40 -31.33 -9.64 -15.62
C ARG A 40 -32.27 -9.59 -14.42
N GLU A 41 -32.85 -10.74 -14.06
CA GLU A 41 -33.67 -10.89 -12.86
C GLU A 41 -32.85 -11.10 -11.58
N GLN A 42 -31.61 -11.57 -11.74
CA GLN A 42 -30.69 -11.93 -10.67
C GLN A 42 -29.37 -11.18 -10.87
N LEU A 43 -28.82 -10.63 -9.79
CA LEU A 43 -27.49 -10.01 -9.81
C LEU A 43 -26.40 -11.09 -9.81
N ASN A 44 -25.32 -10.89 -10.56
CA ASN A 44 -24.15 -11.76 -10.52
C ASN A 44 -22.92 -11.00 -9.96
N TYR A 45 -21.78 -11.70 -9.88
CA TYR A 45 -20.54 -11.10 -9.35
C TYR A 45 -20.06 -9.89 -10.17
N LYS A 46 -20.25 -9.89 -11.50
CA LYS A 46 -19.86 -8.76 -12.36
C LYS A 46 -20.70 -7.52 -12.06
N ASP A 47 -21.97 -7.68 -11.69
CA ASP A 47 -22.85 -6.59 -11.26
C ASP A 47 -22.38 -5.98 -9.93
N TRP A 48 -22.05 -6.84 -8.97
CA TRP A 48 -21.45 -6.45 -7.69
C TRP A 48 -20.16 -5.65 -7.89
N LEU A 49 -19.23 -6.18 -8.70
CA LEU A 49 -17.95 -5.54 -8.95
C LEU A 49 -18.12 -4.22 -9.72
N ALA A 50 -19.03 -4.16 -10.69
CA ALA A 50 -19.32 -2.93 -11.44
C ALA A 50 -19.83 -1.81 -10.53
N ALA A 51 -20.75 -2.11 -9.61
CA ALA A 51 -21.25 -1.16 -8.63
C ALA A 51 -20.16 -0.73 -7.63
N ALA A 52 -19.40 -1.68 -7.11
CA ALA A 52 -18.26 -1.42 -6.22
C ALA A 52 -17.24 -0.47 -6.86
N ASP A 53 -16.88 -0.74 -8.11
CA ASP A 53 -15.94 0.06 -8.89
C ASP A 53 -16.50 1.46 -9.18
N GLU A 54 -17.77 1.58 -9.59
CA GLU A 54 -18.34 2.89 -9.87
C GLU A 54 -18.34 3.79 -8.65
N ARG A 55 -18.56 3.21 -7.47
CA ARG A 55 -18.55 3.94 -6.21
C ARG A 55 -17.14 4.36 -5.78
N SER A 56 -16.13 3.52 -6.03
CA SER A 56 -14.74 3.75 -5.60
C SER A 56 -13.91 4.52 -6.63
N ASP A 57 -14.00 4.13 -7.89
CA ASP A 57 -13.16 4.60 -9.00
C ASP A 57 -13.91 5.57 -9.94
N GLY A 58 -15.23 5.70 -9.78
CA GLY A 58 -16.08 6.50 -10.65
C GLY A 58 -16.53 5.76 -11.91
N ILE A 59 -17.32 6.43 -12.75
CA ILE A 59 -18.02 5.81 -13.90
C ILE A 59 -17.02 5.37 -14.99
N LYS A 60 -17.28 4.22 -15.63
CA LYS A 60 -16.53 3.75 -16.83
C LYS A 60 -16.63 4.77 -17.97
N GLN A 61 -15.49 5.10 -18.59
CA GLN A 61 -15.42 6.00 -19.74
C GLN A 61 -14.65 5.36 -20.91
N PRO A 62 -15.21 4.35 -21.61
CA PRO A 62 -14.52 3.69 -22.71
C PRO A 62 -14.11 4.69 -23.81
N ILE A 63 -12.85 4.64 -24.22
CA ILE A 63 -12.35 5.45 -25.32
C ILE A 63 -12.74 4.77 -26.63
N ARG A 64 -13.65 5.39 -27.40
CA ARG A 64 -14.23 4.79 -28.63
C ARG A 64 -13.23 4.66 -29.77
N SER A 65 -12.24 5.55 -29.85
CA SER A 65 -11.31 5.65 -30.97
C SER A 65 -9.88 5.73 -30.46
N TRP A 66 -9.38 4.64 -29.90
CA TRP A 66 -7.98 4.52 -29.50
C TRP A 66 -7.04 4.57 -30.71
N HIS A 67 -5.94 5.29 -30.58
CA HIS A 67 -4.78 5.00 -31.41
C HIS A 67 -4.26 3.60 -31.06
N ARG A 68 -3.85 2.81 -32.06
CA ARG A 68 -3.44 1.41 -31.85
C ARG A 68 -2.25 1.31 -30.90
N ASP A 69 -1.30 2.22 -31.03
CA ASP A 69 -0.09 2.22 -30.20
C ASP A 69 -0.40 2.61 -28.75
N ASP A 70 -1.30 3.57 -28.52
CA ASP A 70 -1.72 3.96 -27.16
C ASP A 70 -2.44 2.82 -26.46
N ARG A 71 -3.36 2.14 -27.15
CA ARG A 71 -4.07 0.98 -26.59
C ARG A 71 -3.12 -0.16 -26.27
N ARG A 72 -2.16 -0.42 -27.16
CA ARG A 72 -1.10 -1.41 -26.93
C ARG A 72 -0.25 -1.02 -25.73
N LYS A 73 0.18 0.23 -25.63
CA LYS A 73 1.00 0.72 -24.52
C LYS A 73 0.31 0.55 -23.18
N THR A 74 -0.95 1.00 -23.07
CA THR A 74 -1.77 0.82 -21.86
C THR A 74 -1.96 -0.65 -21.53
N ALA A 75 -2.28 -1.51 -22.51
CA ALA A 75 -2.46 -2.94 -22.24
C ALA A 75 -1.20 -3.63 -21.71
N TYR A 76 -0.02 -3.28 -22.25
CA TYR A 76 1.25 -3.81 -21.74
C TYR A 76 1.59 -3.25 -20.36
N HIS A 77 1.28 -1.99 -20.10
CA HIS A 77 1.46 -1.34 -18.81
C HIS A 77 0.64 -2.06 -17.72
N GLU A 78 -0.67 -2.24 -17.93
CA GLU A 78 -1.54 -2.94 -16.98
C GLU A 78 -1.18 -4.43 -16.87
N ALA A 79 -0.79 -5.08 -17.97
CA ALA A 79 -0.31 -6.46 -17.93
C ALA A 79 0.93 -6.62 -17.05
N ALA A 80 1.85 -5.65 -17.07
CA ALA A 80 3.03 -5.68 -16.20
C ALA A 80 2.65 -5.55 -14.72
N HIS A 81 1.72 -4.65 -14.38
CA HIS A 81 1.16 -4.55 -13.02
C HIS A 81 0.54 -5.88 -12.57
N ALA A 82 -0.26 -6.51 -13.43
CA ALA A 82 -0.93 -7.77 -13.13
C ALA A 82 0.06 -8.93 -12.94
N VAL A 83 1.02 -9.06 -13.85
CA VAL A 83 2.03 -10.13 -13.79
C VAL A 83 2.92 -9.96 -12.57
N VAL A 84 3.48 -8.77 -12.34
CA VAL A 84 4.32 -8.54 -11.15
C VAL A 84 3.50 -8.79 -9.88
N GLY A 85 2.28 -8.25 -9.81
CA GLY A 85 1.35 -8.45 -8.69
C GLY A 85 1.13 -9.93 -8.37
N ARG A 86 0.83 -10.77 -9.38
CA ARG A 86 0.64 -12.22 -9.20
C ARG A 86 1.83 -12.88 -8.49
N TYR A 87 3.06 -12.53 -8.86
CA TYR A 87 4.25 -13.19 -8.31
C TYR A 87 4.72 -12.62 -6.96
N VAL A 88 4.47 -11.34 -6.66
CA VAL A 88 5.03 -10.71 -5.46
C VAL A 88 4.02 -10.38 -4.36
N LEU A 89 2.73 -10.22 -4.69
CA LEU A 89 1.64 -9.97 -3.74
C LEU A 89 0.97 -11.29 -3.31
N THR A 90 1.74 -12.16 -2.66
CA THR A 90 1.29 -13.50 -2.25
C THR A 90 0.02 -13.52 -1.37
N GLU A 91 -0.14 -12.45 -0.59
CA GLU A 91 -1.23 -12.17 0.35
C GLU A 91 -2.47 -11.55 -0.32
N SER A 92 -2.43 -11.32 -1.64
CA SER A 92 -3.53 -10.72 -2.39
C SER A 92 -3.87 -11.56 -3.61
N ARG A 93 -5.13 -11.46 -4.06
CA ARG A 93 -5.56 -11.87 -5.40
C ARG A 93 -5.75 -10.63 -6.25
N ILE A 94 -5.71 -10.76 -7.57
CA ILE A 94 -6.08 -9.67 -8.47
C ILE A 94 -7.55 -9.87 -8.82
N SER A 95 -8.42 -8.94 -8.45
CA SER A 95 -9.85 -9.04 -8.77
C SER A 95 -10.16 -8.62 -10.19
N LYS A 96 -9.38 -7.67 -10.73
CA LYS A 96 -9.62 -7.06 -12.03
C LYS A 96 -8.35 -6.49 -12.64
N ALA A 97 -8.20 -6.65 -13.95
CA ALA A 97 -7.28 -5.88 -14.78
C ALA A 97 -8.05 -5.28 -15.96
N THR A 98 -7.90 -3.98 -16.23
CA THR A 98 -8.73 -3.28 -17.23
C THR A 98 -7.96 -2.17 -17.94
N ILE A 99 -8.26 -1.97 -19.22
CA ILE A 99 -7.83 -0.81 -20.02
C ILE A 99 -8.99 0.16 -20.30
N ILE A 100 -10.09 0.02 -19.54
CA ILE A 100 -11.22 0.94 -19.59
C ILE A 100 -10.94 2.13 -18.67
N ARG A 101 -10.87 3.32 -19.26
CA ARG A 101 -10.60 4.56 -18.52
C ARG A 101 -11.64 4.81 -17.44
N ARG A 102 -11.18 5.22 -16.26
CA ARG A 102 -11.99 5.78 -15.15
C ARG A 102 -11.29 7.01 -14.59
N GLY A 103 -12.00 8.14 -14.57
CA GLY A 103 -11.41 9.42 -14.18
C GLY A 103 -10.15 9.75 -15.00
N HIS A 104 -9.02 9.88 -14.31
CA HIS A 104 -7.71 10.16 -14.93
C HIS A 104 -6.90 8.89 -15.27
N ALA A 105 -7.29 7.71 -14.79
CA ALA A 105 -6.59 6.46 -15.04
C ALA A 105 -7.05 5.84 -16.36
N LEU A 106 -6.11 5.55 -17.27
CA LEU A 106 -6.39 4.92 -18.57
C LEU A 106 -6.64 3.42 -18.48
N GLY A 107 -6.12 2.80 -17.42
CA GLY A 107 -6.30 1.40 -17.05
C GLY A 107 -6.02 1.26 -15.56
N MET A 108 -6.28 0.07 -15.03
CA MET A 108 -5.92 -0.26 -13.65
C MET A 108 -5.89 -1.77 -13.41
N VAL A 109 -5.07 -2.17 -12.45
CA VAL A 109 -5.07 -3.50 -11.84
C VAL A 109 -5.45 -3.39 -10.37
N VAL A 110 -6.44 -4.17 -9.95
CA VAL A 110 -7.01 -4.10 -8.60
C VAL A 110 -6.66 -5.35 -7.80
N PRO A 111 -5.61 -5.29 -6.97
CA PRO A 111 -5.35 -6.30 -5.96
C PRO A 111 -6.34 -6.18 -4.78
N LYS A 112 -6.78 -7.33 -4.27
CA LYS A 112 -7.63 -7.50 -3.09
C LYS A 112 -6.93 -8.43 -2.10
N PRO A 113 -6.87 -8.08 -0.81
CA PRO A 113 -6.29 -8.98 0.20
C PRO A 113 -7.06 -10.30 0.25
N LYS A 114 -6.38 -11.39 0.59
CA LYS A 114 -7.02 -12.69 0.86
C LYS A 114 -7.52 -12.81 2.30
N GLU A 115 -6.84 -12.13 3.20
CA GLU A 115 -7.12 -12.14 4.64
C GLU A 115 -6.98 -10.72 5.19
N GLU A 116 -7.74 -10.43 6.24
CA GLU A 116 -7.59 -9.19 6.99
C GLU A 116 -6.31 -9.26 7.83
N ARG A 117 -5.42 -8.28 7.65
CA ARG A 117 -4.17 -8.17 8.40
C ARG A 117 -4.12 -6.81 9.08
N THR A 118 -3.78 -6.83 10.36
CA THR A 118 -3.64 -5.60 11.17
C THR A 118 -2.28 -4.92 11.00
N SER A 119 -1.29 -5.60 10.42
CA SER A 119 0.09 -5.11 10.29
C SER A 119 0.65 -5.38 8.90
N MET A 120 1.42 -4.41 8.40
CA MET A 120 2.14 -4.51 7.14
C MET A 120 3.59 -4.93 7.37
N PHE A 121 4.02 -5.98 6.68
CA PHE A 121 5.40 -6.47 6.74
C PHE A 121 6.27 -5.76 5.70
N ARG A 122 7.55 -5.62 6.01
CA ARG A 122 8.61 -5.15 5.10
C ARG A 122 8.47 -5.74 3.70
N ARG A 123 8.36 -7.07 3.62
CA ARG A 123 8.25 -7.84 2.38
C ARG A 123 7.05 -7.41 1.53
N SER A 124 5.91 -7.14 2.17
CA SER A 124 4.68 -6.68 1.50
C SER A 124 4.86 -5.27 0.94
N ILE A 125 5.46 -4.35 1.70
CA ILE A 125 5.72 -2.97 1.23
C ILE A 125 6.67 -2.98 0.03
N GLU A 126 7.74 -3.76 0.08
CA GLU A 126 8.64 -3.97 -1.06
C GLU A 126 7.89 -4.52 -2.28
N SER A 127 6.98 -5.49 -2.09
CA SER A 127 6.13 -6.03 -3.16
C SER A 127 5.26 -4.94 -3.80
N TRP A 128 4.64 -4.07 -3.01
CA TRP A 128 3.84 -2.95 -3.51
C TRP A 128 4.66 -1.92 -4.28
N ILE A 129 5.89 -1.65 -3.84
CA ILE A 129 6.83 -0.82 -4.60
C ILE A 129 7.15 -1.48 -5.93
N MET A 130 7.47 -2.78 -5.95
CA MET A 130 7.77 -3.51 -7.19
C MET A 130 6.62 -3.47 -8.20
N VAL A 131 5.38 -3.64 -7.74
CA VAL A 131 4.18 -3.49 -8.60
C VAL A 131 4.12 -2.07 -9.17
N SER A 132 4.27 -1.05 -8.32
CA SER A 132 4.26 0.35 -8.77
C SER A 132 5.36 0.68 -9.80
N LEU A 133 6.46 -0.08 -9.83
CA LEU A 133 7.53 0.10 -10.83
C LEU A 133 7.28 -0.67 -12.14
N ALA A 134 6.33 -1.61 -12.17
CA ALA A 134 6.15 -2.57 -13.26
C ALA A 134 5.81 -1.91 -14.60
N GLY A 135 4.87 -0.97 -14.60
CA GLY A 135 4.46 -0.22 -15.80
C GLY A 135 5.63 0.55 -16.44
N HIS A 136 6.43 1.24 -15.62
CA HIS A 136 7.63 1.93 -16.11
C HIS A 136 8.69 0.97 -16.66
N VAL A 137 8.90 -0.18 -16.00
CA VAL A 137 9.84 -1.21 -16.44
C VAL A 137 9.48 -1.76 -17.81
N VAL A 138 8.21 -2.15 -18.04
CA VAL A 138 7.81 -2.71 -19.34
C VAL A 138 7.87 -1.67 -20.46
N GLU A 139 7.50 -0.42 -20.17
CA GLU A 139 7.64 0.70 -21.12
C GLU A 139 9.11 0.91 -21.53
N THR A 140 10.01 0.95 -20.55
CA THR A 140 11.45 1.15 -20.78
C THR A 140 12.10 -0.04 -21.48
N ARG A 141 11.83 -1.26 -21.01
CA ARG A 141 12.61 -2.44 -21.37
C ARG A 141 12.06 -3.18 -22.58
N TYR A 142 10.75 -3.16 -22.79
CA TYR A 142 10.12 -3.85 -23.90
C TYR A 142 9.57 -2.89 -24.95
N LEU A 143 8.78 -1.89 -24.56
CA LEU A 143 8.18 -0.95 -25.52
C LEU A 143 9.19 0.05 -26.08
N LYS A 144 10.32 0.25 -25.38
CA LYS A 144 11.40 1.17 -25.77
C LYS A 144 10.93 2.62 -25.96
N ASP A 145 9.86 2.98 -25.26
CA ASP A 145 9.26 4.31 -25.33
C ASP A 145 8.54 4.64 -24.02
N LEU A 146 8.80 5.83 -23.47
CA LEU A 146 8.27 6.28 -22.19
C LEU A 146 7.09 7.22 -22.42
N SER A 147 5.99 6.95 -21.71
CA SER A 147 4.87 7.89 -21.63
C SER A 147 4.89 8.66 -20.31
N THR A 148 3.96 9.60 -20.17
CA THR A 148 3.62 10.22 -18.89
C THR A 148 2.76 9.32 -17.99
N GLY A 149 2.34 8.15 -18.49
CA GLY A 149 1.44 7.21 -17.80
C GLY A 149 1.95 6.74 -16.44
N PRO A 150 3.21 6.26 -16.30
CA PRO A 150 3.74 5.76 -15.03
C PRO A 150 3.94 6.81 -13.93
N SER A 151 3.62 8.08 -14.17
CA SER A 151 3.90 9.18 -13.22
C SER A 151 3.24 8.99 -11.85
N SER A 152 1.98 8.53 -11.81
CA SER A 152 1.29 8.19 -10.57
C SER A 152 1.94 7.03 -9.84
N ASP A 153 2.36 6.01 -10.58
CA ASP A 153 2.92 4.78 -10.01
C ASP A 153 4.30 5.04 -9.43
N LEU A 154 5.14 5.80 -10.13
CA LEU A 154 6.44 6.25 -9.63
C LEU A 154 6.30 7.15 -8.39
N SER A 155 5.28 8.01 -8.35
CA SER A 155 4.97 8.81 -7.16
C SER A 155 4.59 7.93 -5.97
N ASN A 156 3.73 6.93 -6.18
CA ASN A 156 3.34 5.95 -5.17
C ASN A 156 4.54 5.11 -4.68
N ALA A 157 5.39 4.64 -5.60
CA ALA A 157 6.63 3.94 -5.28
C ALA A 157 7.56 4.80 -4.42
N THR A 158 7.73 6.07 -4.80
CA THR A 158 8.56 7.04 -4.09
C THR A 158 8.04 7.31 -2.68
N ALA A 159 6.74 7.58 -2.54
CA ALA A 159 6.14 7.82 -1.23
C ALA A 159 6.32 6.61 -0.29
N ARG A 160 6.08 5.39 -0.80
CA ARG A 160 6.29 4.15 -0.04
C ARG A 160 7.76 3.95 0.33
N ALA A 161 8.69 4.19 -0.59
CA ALA A 161 10.12 4.08 -0.31
C ALA A 161 10.59 5.09 0.75
N VAL A 162 10.08 6.31 0.70
CA VAL A 162 10.35 7.35 1.71
C VAL A 162 9.82 6.91 3.07
N PHE A 163 8.54 6.51 3.19
CA PHE A 163 7.97 6.05 4.46
C PHE A 163 8.66 4.79 4.99
N TYR A 164 9.06 3.89 4.10
CA TYR A 164 9.82 2.69 4.44
C TYR A 164 11.11 3.02 5.18
N VAL A 165 11.88 4.00 4.70
CA VAL A 165 13.16 4.36 5.33
C VAL A 165 12.99 5.33 6.50
N SER A 166 11.99 6.22 6.49
CA SER A 166 11.86 7.31 7.46
C SER A 166 10.86 7.05 8.59
N GLN A 167 9.64 6.60 8.29
CA GLN A 167 8.57 6.46 9.29
C GLN A 167 8.55 5.07 9.90
N TRP A 168 8.80 4.03 9.09
CA TRP A 168 8.75 2.64 9.52
C TRP A 168 10.11 2.08 9.92
N ALA A 169 11.19 2.85 9.75
CA ALA A 169 12.54 2.46 10.13
C ALA A 169 12.96 1.06 9.61
N MET A 170 12.48 0.71 8.41
CA MET A 170 12.75 -0.58 7.75
C MET A 170 14.00 -0.54 6.86
N GLY A 171 14.57 0.65 6.69
CA GLY A 171 15.84 0.88 6.01
C GLY A 171 17.07 0.60 6.89
N PRO A 172 18.23 1.19 6.56
CA PRO A 172 19.47 0.95 7.30
C PRO A 172 19.44 1.50 8.73
N THR A 173 18.60 2.51 9.00
CA THR A 173 18.55 3.22 10.29
C THR A 173 17.34 2.80 11.12
N LYS A 174 17.45 2.95 12.45
CA LYS A 174 16.34 2.82 13.40
C LYS A 174 15.75 4.17 13.83
N LEU A 175 16.26 5.26 13.26
CA LEU A 175 15.70 6.59 13.45
C LEU A 175 14.38 6.72 12.72
N VAL A 176 13.39 7.26 13.42
CA VAL A 176 12.11 7.64 12.85
C VAL A 176 12.10 9.16 12.66
N VAL A 177 11.77 9.61 11.45
CA VAL A 177 11.61 11.03 11.14
C VAL A 177 10.13 11.31 10.86
N PRO A 178 9.46 12.13 11.67
CA PRO A 178 8.10 12.57 11.36
C PRO A 178 8.16 13.45 10.11
N LEU A 179 7.46 13.04 9.06
CA LEU A 179 7.36 13.82 7.82
C LEU A 179 6.03 14.54 7.79
N LYS A 180 6.08 15.86 7.61
CA LYS A 180 4.88 16.65 7.29
C LYS A 180 4.59 16.56 5.79
N LEU A 181 3.32 16.75 5.43
CA LEU A 181 2.90 16.78 4.04
C LEU A 181 3.65 17.90 3.29
N GLY A 182 4.33 17.55 2.19
CA GLY A 182 5.08 18.48 1.36
C GLY A 182 6.53 18.74 1.79
N GLU A 183 6.99 18.19 2.90
CA GLU A 183 8.40 18.28 3.30
C GLU A 183 9.22 17.14 2.68
N LEU A 184 10.36 17.49 2.09
CA LEU A 184 11.35 16.50 1.68
C LEU A 184 12.05 15.93 2.92
N PRO A 185 12.26 14.61 3.00
CA PRO A 185 13.01 14.03 4.09
C PRO A 185 14.47 14.52 4.03
N PRO A 186 15.21 14.47 5.16
CA PRO A 186 16.63 14.82 5.17
C PRO A 186 17.42 13.99 4.16
N ALA A 187 18.50 14.57 3.60
CA ALA A 187 19.28 13.97 2.52
C ALA A 187 19.72 12.50 2.74
N PRO A 188 20.09 12.05 3.95
CA PRO A 188 20.40 10.63 4.18
C PRO A 188 19.23 9.68 3.90
N PHE A 189 18.00 10.09 4.22
CA PHE A 189 16.79 9.31 3.96
C PHE A 189 16.44 9.33 2.46
N VAL A 190 16.60 10.47 1.78
CA VAL A 190 16.44 10.54 0.31
C VAL A 190 17.39 9.55 -0.37
N THR A 191 18.65 9.53 0.05
CA THR A 191 19.67 8.62 -0.49
C THR A 191 19.27 7.16 -0.27
N ALA A 192 18.85 6.80 0.95
CA ALA A 192 18.42 5.44 1.24
C ALA A 192 17.15 5.02 0.49
N ALA A 193 16.20 5.94 0.29
CA ALA A 193 15.00 5.69 -0.51
C ALA A 193 15.33 5.48 -1.99
N HIS A 194 16.29 6.24 -2.53
CA HIS A 194 16.77 6.06 -3.89
C HIS A 194 17.47 4.69 -4.07
N GLU A 195 18.37 4.31 -3.15
CA GLU A 195 19.02 2.99 -3.16
C GLU A 195 18.01 1.83 -3.06
N LEU A 196 16.94 2.01 -2.29
CA LEU A 196 15.84 1.04 -2.20
C LEU A 196 15.10 0.92 -3.54
N LEU A 197 14.74 2.06 -4.15
CA LEU A 197 14.04 2.09 -5.43
C LEU A 197 14.88 1.45 -6.54
N ASP A 198 16.18 1.76 -6.62
CA ASP A 198 17.07 1.19 -7.64
C ASP A 198 17.17 -0.33 -7.54
N GLN A 199 17.31 -0.86 -6.33
CA GLN A 199 17.37 -2.30 -6.11
C GLN A 199 16.04 -2.99 -6.45
N LEU A 200 14.93 -2.40 -6.03
CA LEU A 200 13.61 -2.95 -6.35
C LEU A 200 13.27 -2.81 -7.84
N TYR A 201 13.71 -1.74 -8.49
CA TYR A 201 13.56 -1.58 -9.95
C TYR A 201 14.32 -2.67 -10.71
N ALA A 202 15.56 -2.96 -10.31
CA ALA A 202 16.35 -4.02 -10.91
C ALA A 202 15.72 -5.41 -10.71
N GLU A 203 15.13 -5.67 -9.53
CA GLU A 203 14.41 -6.92 -9.29
C GLU A 203 13.07 -6.99 -10.05
N THR A 204 12.32 -5.89 -10.15
CA THR A 204 11.12 -5.81 -10.99
C THR A 204 11.46 -6.05 -12.45
N GLU A 205 12.54 -5.47 -12.95
CA GLU A 205 13.04 -5.73 -14.30
C GLU A 205 13.34 -7.22 -14.51
N ARG A 206 14.06 -7.85 -13.57
CA ARG A 206 14.33 -9.29 -13.66
C ARG A 206 13.04 -10.10 -13.70
N LEU A 207 12.06 -9.78 -12.87
CA LEU A 207 10.77 -10.45 -12.84
C LEU A 207 10.00 -10.29 -14.18
N VAL A 208 9.85 -9.05 -14.65
CA VAL A 208 9.12 -8.75 -15.90
C VAL A 208 9.78 -9.48 -17.08
N LEU A 209 11.11 -9.46 -17.18
CA LEU A 209 11.82 -10.15 -18.25
C LEU A 209 11.70 -11.68 -18.15
N GLN A 210 11.79 -12.24 -16.94
CA GLN A 210 11.63 -13.68 -16.72
C GLN A 210 10.20 -14.17 -17.02
N LYS A 211 9.19 -13.31 -16.82
CA LYS A 211 7.77 -13.66 -16.99
C LYS A 211 7.13 -12.93 -18.17
N MET A 212 7.93 -12.52 -19.15
CA MET A 212 7.48 -11.71 -20.28
C MET A 212 6.43 -12.43 -21.13
N THR A 213 6.49 -13.77 -21.22
CA THR A 213 5.46 -14.58 -21.88
C THR A 213 4.08 -14.31 -21.25
N ALA A 214 3.96 -14.33 -19.93
CA ALA A 214 2.70 -14.01 -19.25
C ALA A 214 2.24 -12.57 -19.53
N VAL A 215 3.17 -11.60 -19.57
CA VAL A 215 2.85 -10.20 -19.94
C VAL A 215 2.22 -10.12 -21.33
N HIS A 216 2.76 -10.86 -22.31
CA HIS A 216 2.19 -10.90 -23.66
C HIS A 216 0.77 -11.45 -23.69
N TYR A 217 0.50 -12.54 -22.96
CA TYR A 217 -0.83 -13.16 -22.90
C TYR A 217 -1.85 -12.24 -22.24
N VAL A 218 -1.50 -11.65 -21.10
CA VAL A 218 -2.38 -10.71 -20.39
C VAL A 218 -2.64 -9.46 -21.24
N ALA A 219 -1.60 -8.87 -21.85
CA ALA A 219 -1.76 -7.69 -22.70
C ALA A 219 -2.64 -7.98 -23.92
N ARG A 220 -2.47 -9.15 -24.54
CA ARG A 220 -3.33 -9.60 -25.65
C ARG A 220 -4.78 -9.73 -25.21
N ALA A 221 -5.02 -10.42 -24.10
CA ALA A 221 -6.37 -10.62 -23.58
C ALA A 221 -7.04 -9.28 -23.23
N LEU A 222 -6.30 -8.31 -22.67
CA LEU A 222 -6.79 -6.95 -22.42
C LEU A 222 -7.13 -6.20 -23.72
N ILE A 223 -6.34 -6.35 -24.78
CA ILE A 223 -6.67 -5.73 -26.09
C ILE A 223 -7.91 -6.37 -26.71
N GLU A 224 -8.14 -7.66 -26.50
CA GLU A 224 -9.28 -8.39 -27.06
C GLU A 224 -10.57 -8.15 -26.27
N ARG A 225 -10.49 -8.06 -24.94
CA ARG A 225 -11.65 -8.06 -24.04
C ARG A 225 -11.87 -6.76 -23.26
N ASP A 226 -10.93 -5.81 -23.35
CA ASP A 226 -10.85 -4.56 -22.58
C ASP A 226 -10.68 -4.71 -21.06
N GLU A 227 -11.22 -5.77 -20.48
CA GLU A 227 -11.25 -6.02 -19.05
C GLU A 227 -11.24 -7.53 -18.76
N LEU A 228 -10.55 -7.92 -17.70
CA LEU A 228 -10.46 -9.29 -17.19
C LEU A 228 -10.88 -9.25 -15.71
N ILE A 229 -11.93 -10.00 -15.36
CA ILE A 229 -12.55 -9.99 -14.03
C ILE A 229 -12.51 -11.39 -13.41
N GLY A 230 -12.19 -11.45 -12.12
CA GLY A 230 -12.21 -12.69 -11.35
C GLY A 230 -11.28 -13.73 -11.97
N ASP A 231 -11.84 -14.89 -12.30
CA ASP A 231 -11.06 -16.03 -12.80
C ASP A 231 -10.59 -15.86 -14.25
N GLU A 232 -11.14 -14.90 -15.01
CA GLU A 232 -10.72 -14.66 -16.41
C GLU A 232 -9.23 -14.31 -16.51
N LEU A 233 -8.68 -13.63 -15.50
CA LEU A 233 -7.25 -13.34 -15.46
C LEU A 233 -6.43 -14.59 -15.14
N GLU A 234 -6.94 -15.46 -14.26
CA GLU A 234 -6.31 -16.74 -13.92
C GLU A 234 -6.28 -17.68 -15.13
N GLU A 235 -7.37 -17.76 -15.88
CA GLU A 235 -7.45 -18.53 -17.13
C GLU A 235 -6.37 -18.10 -18.13
N VAL A 236 -6.13 -16.80 -18.27
CA VAL A 236 -5.07 -16.27 -19.15
C VAL A 236 -3.68 -16.64 -18.63
N PHE A 237 -3.47 -16.64 -17.32
CA PHE A 237 -2.20 -17.12 -16.74
C PHE A 237 -2.01 -18.62 -16.97
N GLN A 238 -3.05 -19.44 -16.82
CA GLN A 238 -3.00 -20.87 -17.08
C GLN A 238 -2.73 -21.16 -18.57
N GLU A 239 -3.32 -20.39 -19.48
CA GLU A 239 -3.01 -20.48 -20.91
C GLU A 239 -1.53 -20.19 -21.17
N ALA A 240 -0.99 -19.12 -20.58
CA ALA A 240 0.43 -18.79 -20.70
C ALA A 240 1.33 -19.90 -20.11
N GLU A 241 0.99 -20.43 -18.93
CA GLU A 241 1.71 -21.52 -18.26
C GLU A 241 1.67 -22.84 -19.06
N SER A 242 0.61 -23.09 -19.80
CA SER A 242 0.52 -24.27 -20.69
C SER A 242 1.53 -24.22 -21.84
N VAL A 243 1.89 -23.02 -22.28
CA VAL A 243 2.87 -22.79 -23.36
C VAL A 243 4.29 -22.66 -22.80
N ASP A 244 4.43 -22.02 -21.65
CA ASP A 244 5.70 -21.86 -20.94
C ASP A 244 5.56 -22.33 -19.48
N PRO A 245 5.80 -23.62 -19.20
CA PRO A 245 5.68 -24.18 -17.85
C PRO A 245 6.63 -23.56 -16.81
N THR A 246 7.66 -22.81 -17.25
CA THR A 246 8.55 -22.10 -16.32
C THR A 246 7.85 -20.93 -15.63
N LEU A 247 6.72 -20.47 -16.17
CA LEU A 247 5.89 -19.43 -15.57
C LEU A 247 5.30 -19.87 -14.22
N ALA A 248 4.96 -21.16 -14.04
CA ALA A 248 4.44 -21.67 -12.78
C ALA A 248 5.45 -21.61 -11.62
N GLN A 249 6.75 -21.47 -11.91
CA GLN A 249 7.77 -21.38 -10.87
C GLN A 249 7.68 -20.05 -10.11
N PRO A 250 7.72 -20.05 -8.76
CA PRO A 250 7.66 -18.84 -7.97
C PRO A 250 8.88 -17.95 -8.24
N PHE A 251 8.69 -16.64 -8.07
CA PHE A 251 9.80 -15.69 -8.18
C PHE A 251 10.48 -15.50 -6.83
N GLU A 252 11.74 -15.92 -6.74
CA GLU A 252 12.56 -15.70 -5.55
C GLU A 252 13.21 -14.31 -5.61
N ARG A 253 12.88 -13.43 -4.67
CA ARG A 253 13.50 -12.10 -4.55
C ARG A 253 14.90 -12.18 -3.96
N LYS A 254 15.81 -11.35 -4.50
CA LYS A 254 17.10 -11.12 -3.84
C LYS A 254 16.93 -10.31 -2.56
N LEU A 255 17.81 -10.56 -1.59
CA LEU A 255 17.88 -9.76 -0.38
C LEU A 255 18.40 -8.36 -0.70
N LEU A 256 17.68 -7.34 -0.24
CA LEU A 256 18.12 -5.96 -0.36
C LEU A 256 19.36 -5.71 0.50
N GLN A 257 20.32 -4.99 -0.07
CA GLN A 257 21.55 -4.58 0.60
C GLN A 257 21.52 -3.08 0.82
N PHE A 258 21.42 -2.66 2.08
CA PHE A 258 21.61 -1.27 2.44
C PHE A 258 23.05 -1.01 2.85
N ARG A 259 23.50 0.23 2.66
CA ARG A 259 24.77 0.69 3.23
C ARG A 259 24.77 0.45 4.74
N THR A 260 25.83 -0.17 5.25
CA THR A 260 26.12 -0.13 6.67
C THR A 260 26.53 1.30 7.00
N PHE A 261 25.91 1.91 8.01
CA PHE A 261 26.43 3.17 8.51
C PHE A 261 27.89 2.96 8.92
N ALA A 262 28.77 3.85 8.48
CA ALA A 262 30.12 3.88 9.01
C ALA A 262 30.00 3.90 10.55
N PRO A 263 30.82 3.13 11.28
CA PRO A 263 30.83 3.22 12.72
C PRO A 263 30.98 4.70 13.09
N LEU A 264 30.19 5.16 14.07
CA LEU A 264 30.39 6.49 14.62
C LEU A 264 31.89 6.67 14.84
N PRO A 265 32.50 7.80 14.41
CA PRO A 265 33.91 8.03 14.63
C PRO A 265 34.16 7.71 16.09
N ALA A 266 35.14 6.82 16.35
CA ALA A 266 35.51 6.43 17.71
C ALA A 266 35.54 7.71 18.52
N ALA A 267 34.72 7.77 19.59
CA ALA A 267 34.57 8.98 20.37
C ALA A 267 35.95 9.56 20.55
N GLN A 268 36.22 10.72 19.92
CA GLN A 268 37.41 11.47 20.28
C GLN A 268 37.30 11.54 21.79
N THR A 269 38.32 11.05 22.49
CA THR A 269 38.37 11.09 23.95
C THR A 269 38.05 12.52 24.33
N MET A 270 36.78 12.79 24.61
CA MET A 270 36.36 14.03 25.20
C MET A 270 37.08 13.95 26.52
N GLY A 271 38.11 14.79 26.68
CA GLY A 271 38.83 14.89 27.95
C GLY A 271 37.78 14.91 29.04
N GLU A 272 38.00 14.10 30.09
CA GLU A 272 37.06 13.83 31.18
C GLU A 272 36.06 14.97 31.32
N TRP A 273 34.78 14.68 31.04
CA TRP A 273 33.73 15.63 31.32
C TRP A 273 33.78 15.93 32.82
N GLN A 274 34.44 17.02 33.19
CA GLN A 274 34.48 17.51 34.54
C GLN A 274 33.24 18.39 34.71
N PRO A 275 32.24 17.97 35.50
CA PRO A 275 31.14 18.86 35.83
C PRO A 275 31.74 20.11 36.46
N LYS A 276 31.41 21.30 35.92
CA LYS A 276 31.76 22.56 36.57
C LYS A 276 31.18 22.52 37.98
N ALA A 277 32.05 22.54 38.99
CA ALA A 277 31.65 22.66 40.38
C ALA A 277 30.68 23.85 40.50
N ALA A 278 29.48 23.58 41.03
CA ALA A 278 28.53 24.63 41.35
C ALA A 278 29.23 25.65 42.23
N SER A 279 29.25 26.93 41.82
CA SER A 279 29.85 27.96 42.66
C SER A 279 29.02 28.10 43.92
N THR A 280 29.61 27.75 45.06
CA THR A 280 29.06 28.03 46.38
C THR A 280 29.07 29.53 46.62
N ALA A 281 27.95 30.20 46.36
CA ALA A 281 27.65 31.47 47.02
C ALA A 281 27.09 31.12 48.41
N ALA A 282 27.80 31.58 49.44
CA ALA A 282 27.58 31.23 50.83
C ALA A 282 26.20 31.66 51.37
N ALA A 283 25.70 30.82 52.27
CA ALA A 283 24.46 30.96 53.01
C ALA A 283 24.47 32.15 53.99
N GLY A 284 23.30 32.77 54.15
CA GLY A 284 22.91 33.56 55.31
C GLY A 284 21.62 32.97 55.88
N THR A 285 21.73 32.42 57.09
CA THR A 285 20.78 31.60 57.86
C THR A 285 19.56 32.35 58.39
N ALA A 286 18.38 31.72 58.34
CA ALA A 286 17.48 31.59 59.49
C ALA A 286 16.43 30.49 59.22
N VAL A 287 16.49 29.42 60.02
CA VAL A 287 15.51 28.32 60.08
C VAL A 287 14.43 28.69 61.10
N PRO A 288 13.17 28.29 60.88
CA PRO A 288 12.42 27.72 61.99
C PRO A 288 11.88 26.32 61.70
N GLN A 289 11.71 25.63 62.83
CA GLN A 289 11.61 24.20 63.09
C GLN A 289 10.22 23.57 62.80
N PRO A 290 10.08 22.22 62.98
CA PRO A 290 9.13 21.37 62.27
C PRO A 290 7.92 20.94 63.10
N ALA A 291 6.98 20.24 62.46
CA ALA A 291 6.13 19.23 63.08
C ALA A 291 6.03 18.03 62.12
N ALA A 292 6.64 16.89 62.47
CA ALA A 292 6.01 15.66 62.98
C ALA A 292 5.30 14.85 61.87
N GLU A 293 6.02 13.95 61.19
CA GLU A 293 6.13 12.48 61.45
C GLU A 293 4.87 11.67 61.11
N LEU A 294 4.98 10.79 60.10
CA LEU A 294 4.23 9.52 60.05
C LEU A 294 5.14 8.41 59.50
N GLY A 295 5.16 7.29 60.23
CA GLY A 295 5.90 6.07 59.95
C GLY A 295 5.24 5.14 58.91
N PRO A 296 5.75 3.91 58.76
CA PRO A 296 5.79 3.19 57.48
C PRO A 296 4.74 2.08 57.34
N THR A 297 4.34 1.74 56.10
CA THR A 297 4.24 0.37 55.52
C THR A 297 3.41 0.36 54.24
N GLY A 298 3.84 -0.43 53.24
CA GLY A 298 2.91 -1.24 52.43
C GLY A 298 2.51 -0.72 51.03
N GLU A 299 2.79 -1.57 50.05
CA GLU A 299 2.18 -1.77 48.72
C GLU A 299 0.97 -0.91 48.27
N GLY A 300 1.05 -0.39 47.02
CA GLY A 300 -0.10 -0.14 46.15
C GLY A 300 -0.41 1.34 45.83
N ASP A 301 0.33 1.95 44.90
CA ASP A 301 0.00 3.32 44.46
C ASP A 301 -1.12 3.33 43.41
N VAL A 302 -2.29 3.75 43.88
CA VAL A 302 -3.46 4.18 43.10
C VAL A 302 -3.21 5.60 42.58
N TRP A 303 -3.48 5.84 41.29
CA TRP A 303 -3.41 7.17 40.69
C TRP A 303 -4.58 8.06 41.16
N PRO A 304 -4.37 9.37 41.38
CA PRO A 304 -5.41 10.26 41.91
C PRO A 304 -6.51 10.54 40.88
N GLU A 305 -7.76 10.63 41.35
CA GLU A 305 -8.90 10.97 40.52
C GLU A 305 -8.90 12.46 40.08
N PRO A 306 -9.40 12.75 38.87
CA PRO A 306 -9.48 14.12 38.36
C PRO A 306 -10.59 14.95 39.06
N PRO A 307 -10.48 16.29 39.04
CA PRO A 307 -11.39 17.17 39.75
C PRO A 307 -12.82 17.19 39.16
N ALA A 308 -13.81 17.36 40.05
CA ALA A 308 -15.23 17.29 39.72
C ALA A 308 -15.69 18.44 38.79
N GLY A 309 -16.45 18.08 37.75
CA GLY A 309 -17.07 19.00 36.78
C GLY A 309 -16.53 18.95 35.35
N TRP A 310 -15.58 18.04 35.05
CA TRP A 310 -14.92 17.95 33.75
C TRP A 310 -15.78 17.37 32.60
N LEU A 311 -17.01 16.92 32.90
CA LEU A 311 -17.89 16.21 31.95
C LEU A 311 -19.15 17.01 31.51
N ASP A 312 -19.32 18.26 31.93
CA ASP A 312 -20.55 19.03 31.65
C ASP A 312 -20.42 20.15 30.58
N ASP A 313 -19.36 20.16 29.76
CA ASP A 313 -19.27 21.05 28.59
C ASP A 313 -19.71 20.32 27.30
N PRO A 314 -20.84 20.68 26.65
CA PRO A 314 -21.33 20.00 25.45
C PRO A 314 -20.54 20.36 24.17
N GLY A 315 -19.39 21.03 24.29
CA GLY A 315 -18.67 21.64 23.17
C GLY A 315 -17.42 20.93 22.66
N MET A 316 -17.12 19.65 22.99
CA MET A 316 -15.94 18.99 22.41
C MET A 316 -15.98 17.45 22.50
N ALA A 317 -16.80 16.82 21.66
CA ALA A 317 -16.74 15.38 21.44
C ALA A 317 -15.58 15.03 20.49
N TRP A 318 -14.47 14.56 21.06
CA TRP A 318 -13.41 13.89 20.33
C TRP A 318 -13.82 12.44 20.03
N THR A 319 -13.95 12.08 18.76
CA THR A 319 -14.19 10.70 18.31
C THR A 319 -12.88 10.08 17.81
N PRO A 320 -12.44 8.93 18.37
CA PRO A 320 -11.32 8.19 17.80
C PRO A 320 -11.73 7.48 16.49
N PRO A 321 -10.80 7.29 15.54
CA PRO A 321 -11.09 6.64 14.28
C PRO A 321 -11.38 5.15 14.51
N THR A 322 -12.52 4.69 14.00
CA THR A 322 -12.95 3.29 14.02
C THR A 322 -12.07 2.43 13.11
N ALA A 323 -11.85 1.20 13.55
CA ALA A 323 -11.29 0.08 12.80
C ALA A 323 -12.02 -0.18 11.49
#